data_AF-A0A1I2MYU4-F1
#
_entry.id   AF-A0A1I2MYU4-F1
#
_cell.length_a   1.000
_cell.length_b   1.000
_cell.length_c   1.000
_cell.angle_alpha   90.00
_cell.angle_beta   90.00
_cell.angle_gamma   90.00
#
_symmetry.space_group_name_H-M   'P 1'
#
loop_
_entity.id
_entity.type
_entity.pdbx_description
1 polymer ?
#
loop_
_entity_poly.entity_id
_entity_poly.type
_entity_poly.pdbx_seq_one_letter_code
_entity_poly.pdbx_strand_id
1 'polypeptide(L)'
;MKKLTKGLCLSTAIVAAGAMFSTSAMAGGIFTVNEGVVPGTVNALNPVPNSVTADEIIGNYSEIVEFTSATDFTVSIKFSLVGFELDNVLQPAYLSTPPVGTSGQDYGMYGTFLGSGTYSPRVGDPTVTEFMFSGGSYSLWIDPEYDTVFTSPGLGLGAGSTLWGTASDADDFKIATGAVVGGTGSLDPNQGGSNAGSFGTDLSVSLTDDLLSDKDGVGYFVAPDPFYNLALTSGDFEKFTVEADTRQAVSGKIGIEFNKVPEPATLALFGLGLAGMAGVARRKAKKQA
;
A
#
# COMPACT_ATOMS: atom_id res chain seq x y z
N MET A 1 52.10 -11.80 41.71
CA MET A 1 51.45 -10.61 41.09
C MET A 1 50.49 -11.08 40.00
N LYS A 2 49.23 -10.63 40.12
CA LYS A 2 48.26 -10.24 39.06
C LYS A 2 47.98 -11.28 37.95
N LYS A 3 46.86 -12.03 38.01
CA LYS A 3 45.46 -11.66 37.64
C LYS A 3 45.29 -11.28 36.16
N LEU A 4 44.21 -11.84 35.57
CA LEU A 4 43.57 -11.58 34.26
C LEU A 4 43.97 -12.51 33.10
N THR A 5 43.19 -13.59 32.90
CA THR A 5 43.01 -14.25 31.59
C THR A 5 41.77 -15.17 31.56
N LYS A 6 40.64 -14.70 32.10
CA LYS A 6 39.33 -15.39 31.99
C LYS A 6 38.19 -14.44 31.60
N GLY A 7 38.49 -13.38 30.85
CA GLY A 7 37.55 -12.31 30.55
C GLY A 7 37.19 -12.10 29.08
N LEU A 8 37.62 -12.96 28.16
CA LEU A 8 37.54 -12.66 26.72
C LEU A 8 36.92 -13.78 25.87
N CYS A 9 35.89 -14.45 26.37
CA CYS A 9 35.07 -15.37 25.55
C CYS A 9 33.55 -15.22 25.76
N LEU A 10 33.08 -14.16 26.43
CA LEU A 10 31.65 -13.98 26.72
C LEU A 10 31.04 -12.67 26.18
N SER A 11 31.76 -11.95 25.31
CA SER A 11 31.28 -10.71 24.70
C SER A 11 30.96 -10.83 23.20
N THR A 12 31.14 -12.00 22.59
CA THR A 12 30.93 -12.22 21.15
C THR A 12 29.68 -13.04 20.82
N ALA A 13 28.82 -13.34 21.80
CA ALA A 13 27.60 -14.13 21.60
C ALA A 13 26.30 -13.31 21.63
N ILE A 14 26.35 -11.98 21.85
CA ILE A 14 25.15 -11.13 21.92
C ILE A 14 24.99 -10.22 20.69
N VAL A 15 26.02 -10.03 19.87
CA VAL A 15 25.95 -9.14 18.68
C VAL A 15 25.53 -9.88 17.40
N ALA A 16 25.49 -11.22 17.40
CA ALA A 16 25.10 -12.01 16.23
C ALA A 16 23.59 -12.31 16.11
N ALA A 17 22.76 -11.79 17.02
CA ALA A 17 21.29 -11.96 16.96
C ALA A 17 20.57 -10.80 16.25
N GLY A 18 21.30 -9.83 15.68
CA GLY A 18 20.73 -8.58 15.17
C GLY A 18 20.55 -8.48 13.65
N ALA A 19 20.87 -9.50 12.87
CA ALA A 19 20.86 -9.41 11.41
C ALA A 19 20.27 -10.68 10.80
N MET A 20 18.95 -10.81 10.85
CA MET A 20 18.11 -11.63 9.98
C MET A 20 16.65 -11.36 10.36
N PHE A 21 16.21 -10.11 10.24
CA PHE A 21 14.81 -9.86 9.90
C PHE A 21 14.74 -9.95 8.37
N SER A 22 14.84 -11.17 7.85
CA SER A 22 14.23 -11.47 6.57
C SER A 22 12.73 -11.23 6.78
N THR A 23 12.23 -10.07 6.35
CA THR A 23 10.81 -9.86 6.20
C THR A 23 10.35 -10.92 5.20
N SER A 24 9.70 -11.97 5.70
CA SER A 24 8.92 -12.87 4.87
C SER A 24 8.02 -12.02 3.98
N ALA A 25 7.91 -12.37 2.68
CA ALA A 25 6.85 -11.84 1.85
C ALA A 25 5.53 -12.12 2.60
N MET A 26 4.95 -11.07 3.17
CA MET A 26 3.70 -11.17 3.92
C MET A 26 2.62 -11.23 2.84
N ALA A 27 1.97 -12.39 2.67
CA ALA A 27 0.78 -12.47 1.85
C ALA A 27 -0.26 -11.44 2.36
N GLY A 28 -1.01 -10.85 1.44
CA GLY A 28 -2.14 -9.99 1.76
C GLY A 28 -3.09 -10.66 2.76
N GLY A 29 -3.57 -9.87 3.70
CA GLY A 29 -4.63 -10.25 4.62
C GLY A 29 -5.97 -10.29 3.89
N ILE A 30 -6.74 -11.35 4.11
CA ILE A 30 -8.08 -11.50 3.55
C ILE A 30 -9.00 -10.39 4.09
N PHE A 31 -9.73 -9.73 3.20
CA PHE A 31 -10.78 -8.75 3.50
C PHE A 31 -12.10 -9.14 2.83
N THR A 32 -13.18 -8.53 3.30
CA THR A 32 -14.51 -8.66 2.72
C THR A 32 -15.10 -7.29 2.44
N VAL A 33 -15.62 -7.11 1.23
CA VAL A 33 -16.39 -5.93 0.83
C VAL A 33 -17.88 -6.23 0.74
N ASN A 34 -18.69 -5.21 0.97
CA ASN A 34 -20.14 -5.21 0.78
C ASN A 34 -20.47 -4.26 -0.37
N GLU A 35 -20.67 -4.80 -1.57
CA GLU A 35 -21.01 -3.99 -2.74
C GLU A 35 -22.46 -3.49 -2.70
N GLY A 36 -23.29 -4.00 -1.78
CA GLY A 36 -24.69 -3.58 -1.65
C GLY A 36 -24.89 -2.17 -1.10
N VAL A 37 -23.84 -1.54 -0.56
CA VAL A 37 -23.89 -0.11 -0.17
C VAL A 37 -23.75 0.83 -1.36
N VAL A 38 -23.25 0.33 -2.49
CA VAL A 38 -23.05 1.13 -3.70
C VAL A 38 -24.41 1.32 -4.39
N PRO A 39 -24.84 2.57 -4.68
CA PRO A 39 -26.08 2.82 -5.41
C PRO A 39 -26.14 2.05 -6.74
N GLY A 40 -27.29 1.44 -7.04
CA GLY A 40 -27.52 0.72 -8.29
C GLY A 40 -27.21 -0.77 -8.27
N THR A 41 -26.32 -1.24 -7.38
CA THR A 41 -25.94 -2.66 -7.29
C THR A 41 -27.04 -3.56 -6.72
N VAL A 42 -27.89 -3.02 -5.84
CA VAL A 42 -29.10 -3.68 -5.33
C VAL A 42 -30.32 -3.10 -6.04
N ASN A 43 -31.05 -3.95 -6.76
CA ASN A 43 -32.21 -3.54 -7.55
C ASN A 43 -33.21 -4.71 -7.71
N ALA A 44 -34.28 -4.53 -8.48
CA ALA A 44 -35.30 -5.56 -8.65
C ALA A 44 -34.79 -6.85 -9.32
N LEU A 45 -33.69 -6.78 -10.09
CA LEU A 45 -33.04 -7.91 -10.74
C LEU A 45 -31.98 -8.56 -9.83
N ASN A 46 -31.35 -7.78 -8.95
CA ASN A 46 -30.45 -8.25 -7.90
C ASN A 46 -30.89 -7.74 -6.52
N PRO A 47 -31.84 -8.41 -5.85
CA PRO A 47 -32.38 -7.93 -4.58
C PRO A 47 -31.48 -8.22 -3.38
N VAL A 48 -30.36 -8.92 -3.57
CA VAL A 48 -29.46 -9.34 -2.49
C VAL A 48 -28.13 -8.58 -2.62
N PRO A 49 -27.66 -7.92 -1.53
CA PRO A 49 -26.32 -7.35 -1.48
C PRO A 49 -25.26 -8.38 -1.89
N ASN A 50 -24.37 -8.01 -2.81
CA ASN A 50 -23.21 -8.83 -3.12
C ASN A 50 -22.10 -8.58 -2.09
N SER A 51 -21.45 -9.65 -1.66
CA SER A 51 -20.29 -9.57 -0.77
C SER A 51 -19.14 -10.36 -1.37
N VAL A 52 -17.98 -9.72 -1.46
CA VAL A 52 -16.79 -10.27 -2.12
C VAL A 52 -15.69 -10.43 -1.08
N THR A 53 -15.09 -11.62 -1.03
CA THR A 53 -13.93 -11.91 -0.18
C THR A 53 -12.68 -12.02 -1.03
N ALA A 54 -11.63 -11.30 -0.66
CA ALA A 54 -10.45 -11.09 -1.47
C ALA A 54 -9.20 -10.87 -0.61
N ASP A 55 -8.02 -11.04 -1.18
CA ASP A 55 -6.72 -10.69 -0.57
C ASP A 55 -6.01 -9.58 -1.34
N GLU A 56 -6.45 -9.28 -2.57
CA GLU A 56 -5.90 -8.23 -3.42
C GLU A 56 -7.00 -7.46 -4.18
N ILE A 57 -6.79 -6.15 -4.38
CA ILE A 57 -7.50 -5.34 -5.37
C ILE A 57 -6.54 -5.00 -6.50
N ILE A 58 -6.92 -5.34 -7.72
CA ILE A 58 -6.07 -5.14 -8.90
C ILE A 58 -6.51 -3.94 -9.72
N GLY A 59 -5.56 -3.31 -10.40
CA GLY A 59 -5.83 -2.12 -11.19
C GLY A 59 -4.72 -1.72 -12.16
N ASN A 60 -4.94 -0.58 -12.79
CA ASN A 60 -3.95 0.10 -13.60
C ASN A 60 -3.79 1.54 -13.10
N TYR A 61 -2.64 2.15 -13.37
CA TYR A 61 -2.38 3.52 -12.97
C TYR A 61 -1.76 4.36 -14.09
N SER A 62 -1.93 5.67 -13.94
CA SER A 62 -1.27 6.72 -14.72
C SER A 62 -0.59 7.67 -13.75
N GLU A 63 0.68 7.93 -14.01
CA GLU A 63 1.58 8.68 -13.15
C GLU A 63 2.21 9.82 -13.92
N ILE A 64 2.32 10.98 -13.27
CA ILE A 64 3.25 12.03 -13.62
C ILE A 64 4.35 12.02 -12.58
N VAL A 65 5.55 11.60 -12.98
CA VAL A 65 6.75 11.71 -12.15
C VAL A 65 7.55 12.94 -12.56
N GLU A 66 8.01 13.68 -11.57
CA GLU A 66 8.90 14.83 -11.71
C GLU A 66 10.18 14.57 -10.91
N PHE A 67 11.31 14.57 -11.60
CA PHE A 67 12.64 14.55 -11.00
C PHE A 67 13.05 15.98 -10.66
N THR A 68 12.71 16.43 -9.45
CA THR A 68 12.89 17.81 -9.01
C THR A 68 14.35 18.24 -8.79
N SER A 69 15.25 17.26 -8.68
CA SER A 69 16.69 17.48 -8.52
C SER A 69 17.45 16.23 -8.98
N ALA A 70 18.78 16.20 -8.79
CA ALA A 70 19.59 15.01 -9.05
C ALA A 70 19.33 13.84 -8.08
N THR A 71 18.58 14.06 -7.00
CA THR A 71 18.31 13.05 -5.98
C THR A 71 16.85 12.95 -5.60
N ASP A 72 16.00 13.91 -5.95
CA ASP A 72 14.65 14.02 -5.41
C ASP A 72 13.60 13.93 -6.52
N PHE A 73 12.47 13.29 -6.19
CA PHE A 73 11.34 13.18 -7.10
C PHE A 73 10.02 13.44 -6.39
N THR A 74 9.01 13.84 -7.17
CA THR A 74 7.60 13.90 -6.77
C THR A 74 6.75 13.16 -7.79
N VAL A 75 5.63 12.58 -7.34
CA VAL A 75 4.73 11.82 -8.19
C VAL A 75 3.29 12.22 -7.95
N SER A 76 2.51 12.25 -9.03
CA SER A 76 1.07 12.39 -9.02
C SER A 76 0.43 11.25 -9.79
N ILE A 77 -0.27 10.40 -9.06
CA ILE A 77 -0.81 9.15 -9.59
C ILE A 77 -2.33 9.20 -9.52
N LYS A 78 -2.95 8.74 -10.60
CA LYS A 78 -4.34 8.26 -10.63
C LYS A 78 -4.29 6.77 -10.88
N PHE A 79 -5.05 5.99 -10.11
CA PHE A 79 -5.26 4.57 -10.40
C PHE A 79 -6.74 4.24 -10.49
N SER A 80 -7.05 3.25 -11.33
CA SER A 80 -8.39 2.71 -11.54
C SER A 80 -8.32 1.21 -11.24
N LEU A 81 -9.20 0.77 -10.34
CA LEU A 81 -9.26 -0.60 -9.86
C LEU A 81 -10.32 -1.36 -10.66
N VAL A 82 -9.99 -2.59 -11.03
CA VAL A 82 -10.71 -3.34 -12.08
C VAL A 82 -11.31 -4.64 -11.57
N GLY A 83 -10.97 -5.05 -10.34
CA GLY A 83 -11.51 -6.25 -9.73
C GLY A 83 -10.82 -6.65 -8.43
N PHE A 84 -11.35 -7.73 -7.85
CA PHE A 84 -10.87 -8.34 -6.61
C PHE A 84 -10.33 -9.72 -6.90
N GLU A 85 -9.18 -10.06 -6.35
CA GLU A 85 -8.63 -11.41 -6.41
C GLU A 85 -8.60 -12.07 -5.02
N LEU A 86 -8.77 -13.38 -5.01
CA LEU A 86 -8.49 -14.24 -3.85
C LEU A 86 -7.59 -15.36 -4.33
N ASP A 87 -6.40 -15.52 -3.75
CA ASP A 87 -5.43 -16.53 -4.16
C ASP A 87 -5.10 -16.48 -5.67
N ASN A 88 -4.98 -15.28 -6.26
CA ASN A 88 -4.80 -15.03 -7.70
C ASN A 88 -5.98 -15.49 -8.59
N VAL A 89 -7.18 -15.58 -8.02
CA VAL A 89 -8.41 -15.90 -8.77
C VAL A 89 -9.36 -14.71 -8.68
N LEU A 90 -9.70 -14.15 -9.85
CA LEU A 90 -10.68 -13.06 -9.95
C LEU A 90 -12.03 -13.49 -9.37
N GLN A 91 -12.54 -12.69 -8.44
CA GLN A 91 -13.80 -12.92 -7.75
C GLN A 91 -14.97 -12.29 -8.53
N PRO A 92 -16.16 -12.91 -8.52
CA PRO A 92 -17.37 -12.29 -9.05
C PRO A 92 -17.73 -11.03 -8.26
N ALA A 93 -17.67 -9.88 -8.91
CA ALA A 93 -17.91 -8.56 -8.33
C ALA A 93 -18.66 -7.64 -9.30
N TYR A 94 -19.26 -6.58 -8.78
CA TYR A 94 -19.82 -5.48 -9.58
C TYR A 94 -18.78 -4.40 -9.91
N LEU A 95 -17.64 -4.38 -9.21
CA LEU A 95 -16.49 -3.58 -9.62
C LEU A 95 -15.99 -4.05 -11.00
N SER A 96 -16.02 -3.17 -12.00
CA SER A 96 -15.52 -3.49 -13.35
C SER A 96 -15.05 -2.25 -14.12
N THR A 97 -14.10 -2.43 -15.05
CA THR A 97 -13.66 -1.34 -15.96
C THR A 97 -13.35 -1.86 -17.38
N PRO A 98 -13.91 -1.25 -18.45
CA PRO A 98 -15.10 -0.40 -18.43
C PRO A 98 -16.33 -1.25 -18.03
N PRO A 99 -17.38 -0.64 -17.46
CA PRO A 99 -18.64 -1.31 -17.17
C PRO A 99 -19.11 -2.12 -18.37
N VAL A 100 -19.29 -3.43 -18.20
CA VAL A 100 -19.77 -4.29 -19.28
C VAL A 100 -21.29 -4.23 -19.24
N GLY A 101 -21.80 -3.06 -19.64
CA GLY A 101 -23.22 -2.75 -19.58
C GLY A 101 -24.06 -3.72 -20.41
N THR A 102 -24.83 -4.56 -19.72
CA THR A 102 -26.20 -4.87 -20.15
C THR A 102 -27.24 -4.62 -19.07
N SER A 103 -26.85 -4.22 -17.84
CA SER A 103 -27.82 -4.02 -16.75
C SER A 103 -27.59 -2.83 -15.81
N GLY A 104 -26.56 -2.00 -15.99
CA GLY A 104 -26.40 -0.77 -15.19
C GLY A 104 -26.19 -1.05 -13.69
N GLN A 105 -25.46 -2.12 -13.37
CA GLN A 105 -25.25 -2.61 -11.99
C GLN A 105 -23.77 -2.52 -11.57
N ASP A 106 -22.90 -2.10 -12.47
CA ASP A 106 -21.46 -2.03 -12.24
C ASP A 106 -21.09 -0.64 -11.72
N TYR A 107 -20.01 -0.54 -10.95
CA TYR A 107 -19.46 0.72 -10.48
C TYR A 107 -17.95 0.79 -10.71
N GLY A 108 -17.42 2.01 -10.73
CA GLY A 108 -16.00 2.28 -10.76
C GLY A 108 -15.38 2.40 -9.37
N MET A 109 -14.10 2.06 -9.27
CA MET A 109 -13.29 2.43 -8.12
C MET A 109 -11.99 3.03 -8.58
N TYR A 110 -11.61 4.15 -7.99
CA TYR A 110 -10.39 4.86 -8.34
C TYR A 110 -9.74 5.48 -7.11
N GLY A 111 -8.48 5.84 -7.26
CA GLY A 111 -7.81 6.66 -6.27
C GLY A 111 -6.81 7.62 -6.86
N THR A 112 -6.45 8.58 -6.03
CA THR A 112 -5.41 9.57 -6.32
C THR A 112 -4.34 9.48 -5.25
N PHE A 113 -3.09 9.70 -5.66
CA PHE A 113 -1.93 9.66 -4.79
C PHE A 113 -0.98 10.80 -5.16
N LEU A 114 -0.51 11.51 -4.14
CA LEU A 114 0.66 12.38 -4.23
C LEU A 114 1.77 11.78 -3.39
N GLY A 115 2.97 11.71 -3.95
CA GLY A 115 4.14 11.20 -3.25
C GLY A 115 5.39 12.01 -3.52
N SER A 116 6.37 11.83 -2.66
CA SER A 116 7.71 12.37 -2.83
C SER A 116 8.75 11.44 -2.23
N GLY A 117 9.96 11.53 -2.75
CA GLY A 117 11.02 10.63 -2.35
C GLY A 117 12.37 11.02 -2.91
N THR A 118 13.32 10.13 -2.70
CA THR A 118 14.67 10.24 -3.23
C THR A 118 14.97 9.08 -4.16
N TYR A 119 15.85 9.29 -5.13
CA TYR A 119 16.36 8.25 -6.00
C TYR A 119 17.89 8.29 -6.07
N SER A 120 18.49 7.13 -6.33
CA SER A 120 19.94 7.00 -6.52
C SER A 120 20.29 5.77 -7.36
N PRO A 121 21.43 5.77 -8.06
CA PRO A 121 21.96 4.54 -8.65
C PRO A 121 22.21 3.47 -7.58
N ARG A 122 21.86 2.22 -7.88
CA ARG A 122 22.11 1.08 -6.98
C ARG A 122 23.61 0.93 -6.72
N VAL A 123 23.96 0.70 -5.45
CA VAL A 123 25.33 0.40 -5.07
C VAL A 123 25.77 -0.93 -5.70
N GLY A 124 26.84 -0.88 -6.51
CA GLY A 124 27.39 -2.06 -7.20
C GLY A 124 26.84 -2.30 -8.61
N ASP A 125 25.74 -1.63 -8.98
CA ASP A 125 25.20 -1.62 -10.35
C ASP A 125 24.57 -0.26 -10.66
N PRO A 126 25.35 0.72 -11.16
CA PRO A 126 24.87 2.06 -11.40
C PRO A 126 23.89 2.16 -12.58
N THR A 127 23.62 1.07 -13.29
CA THR A 127 22.62 1.05 -14.36
C THR A 127 21.20 0.96 -13.81
N VAL A 128 21.04 0.39 -12.60
CA VAL A 128 19.76 0.28 -11.90
C VAL A 128 19.55 1.53 -11.04
N THR A 129 18.37 2.14 -11.12
CA THR A 129 17.97 3.24 -10.23
C THR A 129 17.08 2.71 -9.12
N GLU A 130 17.40 3.06 -7.88
CA GLU A 130 16.60 2.76 -6.70
C GLU A 130 15.84 4.01 -6.26
N PHE A 131 14.59 3.81 -5.87
CA PHE A 131 13.69 4.85 -5.37
C PHE A 131 13.36 4.56 -3.91
N MET A 132 13.24 5.62 -3.12
CA MET A 132 12.78 5.56 -1.74
C MET A 132 11.71 6.63 -1.54
N PHE A 133 10.51 6.19 -1.16
CA PHE A 133 9.44 7.11 -0.79
C PHE A 133 9.67 7.64 0.61
N SER A 134 9.51 8.96 0.77
CA SER A 134 9.70 9.66 2.04
C SER A 134 8.40 10.23 2.61
N GLY A 135 7.36 10.33 1.78
CA GLY A 135 6.06 10.81 2.19
C GLY A 135 5.08 10.84 1.02
N GLY A 136 3.81 10.98 1.35
CA GLY A 136 2.72 11.04 0.38
C GLY A 136 1.38 10.84 1.05
N SER A 137 0.32 11.03 0.29
CA SER A 137 -1.06 10.84 0.72
C SER A 137 -1.92 10.30 -0.41
N TYR A 138 -2.91 9.49 -0.06
CA TYR A 138 -3.86 8.97 -1.03
C TYR A 138 -5.32 9.12 -0.58
N SER A 139 -6.22 9.02 -1.55
CA SER A 139 -7.64 8.84 -1.32
C SER A 139 -8.18 7.79 -2.30
N LEU A 140 -9.11 6.97 -1.81
CA LEU A 140 -9.82 5.95 -2.57
C LEU A 140 -11.31 6.29 -2.60
N TRP A 141 -11.92 6.15 -3.77
CA TRP A 141 -13.29 6.54 -4.06
C TRP A 141 -14.03 5.43 -4.80
N ILE A 142 -15.32 5.35 -4.56
CA ILE A 142 -16.27 4.61 -5.38
C ILE A 142 -17.02 5.61 -6.25
N ASP A 143 -17.16 5.28 -7.53
CA ASP A 143 -17.87 6.00 -8.57
C ASP A 143 -19.07 5.15 -9.03
N PRO A 144 -20.26 5.35 -8.45
CA PRO A 144 -21.46 4.57 -8.78
C PRO A 144 -21.91 4.71 -10.25
N GLU A 145 -21.75 5.88 -10.86
CA GLU A 145 -22.21 6.14 -12.23
C GLU A 145 -21.15 5.89 -13.31
N TYR A 146 -19.90 5.65 -12.91
CA TYR A 146 -18.72 5.51 -13.76
C TYR A 146 -18.54 6.69 -14.72
N ASP A 147 -18.77 7.91 -14.25
CA ASP A 147 -18.75 9.10 -15.11
C ASP A 147 -17.65 10.11 -14.72
N THR A 148 -16.81 9.79 -13.73
CA THR A 148 -15.70 10.65 -13.32
C THR A 148 -14.74 10.93 -14.48
N VAL A 149 -14.59 12.21 -14.80
CA VAL A 149 -13.67 12.70 -15.82
C VAL A 149 -12.38 13.17 -15.16
N PHE A 150 -11.27 12.56 -15.56
CA PHE A 150 -9.95 12.87 -15.03
C PHE A 150 -9.18 13.82 -15.94
N THR A 151 -8.54 14.81 -15.32
CA THR A 151 -7.60 15.72 -16.00
C THR A 151 -6.20 15.52 -15.43
N SER A 152 -5.25 15.15 -16.30
CA SER A 152 -3.85 15.01 -15.92
C SER A 152 -3.29 16.33 -15.41
N PRO A 153 -2.45 16.31 -14.36
CA PRO A 153 -1.52 17.39 -14.12
C PRO A 153 -0.76 17.69 -15.41
N GLY A 154 -0.55 18.96 -15.74
CA GLY A 154 0.17 19.33 -16.94
C GLY A 154 1.63 18.84 -16.93
N LEU A 155 2.39 19.14 -17.98
CA LEU A 155 3.83 18.81 -18.04
C LEU A 155 4.72 20.03 -17.70
N GLY A 156 4.21 21.00 -16.94
CA GLY A 156 4.99 22.14 -16.44
C GLY A 156 5.63 21.84 -15.08
N LEU A 157 6.70 22.58 -14.71
CA LEU A 157 7.36 22.48 -13.39
C LEU A 157 6.36 22.52 -12.23
N GLY A 158 6.52 21.65 -11.24
CA GLY A 158 5.61 21.48 -10.09
C GLY A 158 4.37 20.59 -10.32
N ALA A 159 4.12 20.12 -11.54
CA ALA A 159 3.04 19.17 -11.82
C ALA A 159 3.12 17.82 -11.09
N GLY A 160 4.32 17.34 -10.72
CA GLY A 160 4.45 16.09 -9.94
C GLY A 160 3.91 16.24 -8.51
N SER A 161 3.71 17.48 -8.05
CA SER A 161 3.09 17.82 -6.77
C SER A 161 1.64 18.28 -6.91
N THR A 162 1.07 18.21 -8.12
CA THR A 162 -0.32 18.61 -8.40
C THR A 162 -1.17 17.36 -8.56
N LEU A 163 -2.26 17.23 -7.78
CA LEU A 163 -3.19 16.12 -7.91
C LEU A 163 -3.85 16.10 -9.30
N TRP A 164 -4.20 14.90 -9.75
CA TRP A 164 -5.13 14.74 -10.87
C TRP A 164 -6.45 15.44 -10.55
N GLY A 165 -6.93 16.24 -11.50
CA GLY A 165 -8.23 16.89 -11.38
C GLY A 165 -9.35 15.89 -11.66
N THR A 166 -10.43 15.98 -10.89
CA THR A 166 -11.69 15.25 -11.09
C THR A 166 -12.79 16.22 -11.47
N ALA A 167 -13.74 15.74 -12.27
CA ALA A 167 -14.98 16.41 -12.63
C ALA A 167 -16.04 15.32 -12.85
N SER A 168 -17.33 15.68 -12.75
CA SER A 168 -18.43 14.70 -12.72
C SER A 168 -18.22 13.68 -11.59
N ASP A 169 -17.98 14.16 -10.38
CA ASP A 169 -17.62 13.35 -9.19
C ASP A 169 -18.57 13.64 -8.02
N ALA A 170 -19.81 14.06 -8.31
CA ALA A 170 -20.73 14.55 -7.29
C ALA A 170 -21.46 13.42 -6.53
N ASP A 171 -21.61 12.27 -7.18
CA ASP A 171 -22.16 11.03 -6.63
C ASP A 171 -21.10 10.11 -6.02
N ASP A 172 -19.83 10.36 -6.35
CA ASP A 172 -18.68 9.67 -5.78
C ASP A 172 -18.63 9.79 -4.26
N PHE A 173 -18.24 8.70 -3.60
CA PHE A 173 -17.99 8.74 -2.17
C PHE A 173 -16.63 8.14 -1.83
N LYS A 174 -15.94 8.84 -0.93
CA LYS A 174 -14.61 8.46 -0.47
C LYS A 174 -14.74 7.32 0.52
N ILE A 175 -13.97 6.25 0.31
CA ILE A 175 -13.99 5.05 1.15
C ILE A 175 -12.70 4.86 1.97
N ALA A 176 -11.58 5.45 1.54
CA ALA A 176 -10.37 5.40 2.33
C ALA A 176 -9.47 6.62 2.11
N THR A 177 -8.65 6.92 3.10
CA THR A 177 -7.55 7.87 3.04
C THR A 177 -6.32 7.29 3.70
N GLY A 178 -5.17 7.86 3.41
CA GLY A 178 -3.96 7.49 4.10
C GLY A 178 -2.73 8.25 3.68
N ALA A 179 -1.60 7.83 4.22
CA ALA A 179 -0.30 8.44 3.99
C ALA A 179 0.78 7.37 3.81
N VAL A 180 1.84 7.73 3.07
CA VAL A 180 3.02 6.88 2.93
C VAL A 180 3.73 6.77 4.28
N VAL A 181 3.98 5.54 4.70
CA VAL A 181 4.78 5.19 5.87
C VAL A 181 6.19 4.77 5.44
N GLY A 182 6.32 4.19 4.26
CA GLY A 182 7.57 3.80 3.64
C GLY A 182 7.34 3.27 2.23
N GLY A 183 8.42 3.03 1.48
CA GLY A 183 8.31 2.42 0.18
C GLY A 183 9.61 2.47 -0.59
N THR A 184 9.80 1.49 -1.46
CA THR A 184 10.98 1.39 -2.31
C THR A 184 10.60 0.99 -3.72
N GLY A 185 11.40 1.39 -4.69
CA GLY A 185 11.28 0.94 -6.07
C GLY A 185 12.63 0.70 -6.73
N SER A 186 12.61 0.01 -7.86
CA SER A 186 13.80 -0.27 -8.65
C SER A 186 13.44 -0.19 -10.13
N LEU A 187 14.21 0.59 -10.91
CA LEU A 187 14.15 0.64 -12.36
C LEU A 187 15.45 0.06 -12.91
N ASP A 188 15.35 -1.00 -13.70
CA ASP A 188 16.45 -1.52 -14.50
C ASP A 188 16.17 -1.22 -15.99
N PRO A 189 16.79 -0.18 -16.57
CA PRO A 189 16.55 0.21 -17.95
C PRO A 189 17.03 -0.84 -18.96
N ASN A 190 17.76 -1.87 -18.54
CA ASN A 190 18.18 -2.97 -19.40
C ASN A 190 17.16 -4.10 -19.45
N GLN A 191 16.17 -4.13 -18.55
CA GLN A 191 15.01 -5.00 -18.68
C GLN A 191 14.09 -4.45 -19.76
N GLY A 192 13.68 -5.31 -20.70
CA GLY A 192 12.72 -4.97 -21.74
C GLY A 192 11.28 -5.29 -21.34
N GLY A 193 10.32 -4.61 -21.96
CA GLY A 193 8.88 -4.87 -21.79
C GLY A 193 8.23 -4.05 -20.66
N SER A 194 7.01 -4.46 -20.27
CA SER A 194 6.19 -3.79 -19.23
C SER A 194 6.70 -3.95 -17.79
N ASN A 195 7.86 -4.59 -17.58
CA ASN A 195 8.44 -4.88 -16.27
C ASN A 195 9.83 -4.24 -16.15
N ALA A 196 10.02 -3.04 -16.67
CA ALA A 196 11.30 -2.34 -16.61
C ALA A 196 11.68 -1.93 -15.18
N GLY A 197 10.69 -1.86 -14.29
CA GLY A 197 10.90 -1.75 -12.87
C GLY A 197 9.67 -2.12 -12.07
N SER A 198 9.84 -2.09 -10.75
CA SER A 198 8.76 -2.35 -9.79
C SER A 198 8.88 -1.44 -8.59
N PHE A 199 7.76 -1.27 -7.88
CA PHE A 199 7.71 -0.57 -6.61
C PHE A 199 6.84 -1.30 -5.61
N GLY A 200 7.07 -0.99 -4.34
CA GLY A 200 6.23 -1.35 -3.21
C GLY A 200 6.14 -0.17 -2.24
N THR A 201 4.94 0.25 -1.85
CA THR A 201 4.74 1.26 -0.82
C THR A 201 3.87 0.75 0.31
N ASP A 202 4.25 1.13 1.52
CA ASP A 202 3.54 0.90 2.76
C ASP A 202 2.69 2.14 3.05
N LEU A 203 1.37 2.02 2.98
CA LEU A 203 0.43 3.11 3.19
C LEU A 203 -0.38 2.87 4.46
N SER A 204 -0.45 3.86 5.35
CA SER A 204 -1.42 3.80 6.44
C SER A 204 -2.83 3.83 5.86
N VAL A 205 -3.78 3.06 6.38
CA VAL A 205 -5.18 3.06 5.91
C VAL A 205 -6.09 3.59 7.00
N SER A 206 -6.94 4.55 6.63
CA SER A 206 -8.09 4.98 7.42
C SER A 206 -9.33 4.92 6.54
N LEU A 207 -10.24 4.01 6.87
CA LEU A 207 -11.58 4.00 6.28
C LEU A 207 -12.32 5.27 6.69
N THR A 208 -13.14 5.79 5.79
CA THR A 208 -14.08 6.86 6.11
C THR A 208 -15.27 6.30 6.88
N ASP A 209 -15.83 7.11 7.77
CA ASP A 209 -16.99 6.79 8.60
C ASP A 209 -17.93 8.00 8.55
N ASP A 210 -19.02 7.88 7.80
CA ASP A 210 -20.12 8.83 7.76
C ASP A 210 -21.29 8.26 8.57
N LEU A 211 -21.38 8.69 9.83
CA LEU A 211 -22.43 8.28 10.76
C LEU A 211 -23.87 8.53 10.27
N LEU A 212 -24.05 9.27 9.17
CA LEU A 212 -25.34 9.59 8.57
C LEU A 212 -25.66 8.77 7.29
N SER A 213 -24.71 7.96 6.80
CA SER A 213 -24.84 7.24 5.52
C SER A 213 -23.96 5.99 5.49
N ASP A 214 -24.50 4.84 5.09
CA ASP A 214 -23.72 3.61 4.89
C ASP A 214 -22.82 3.66 3.62
N LYS A 215 -22.81 4.80 2.91
CA LYS A 215 -21.95 5.07 1.72
C LYS A 215 -20.60 5.61 2.15
N ASP A 216 -19.83 4.79 2.84
CA ASP A 216 -18.53 5.14 3.38
C ASP A 216 -17.58 3.93 3.37
N GLY A 217 -16.38 4.12 3.91
CA GLY A 217 -15.36 3.09 3.98
C GLY A 217 -15.73 1.93 4.87
N VAL A 218 -16.30 2.20 6.04
CA VAL A 218 -16.65 1.17 7.04
C VAL A 218 -17.87 0.35 6.63
N GLY A 219 -18.81 0.94 5.90
CA GLY A 219 -19.95 0.26 5.29
C GLY A 219 -19.55 -0.60 4.08
N TYR A 220 -18.51 -0.18 3.35
CA TYR A 220 -18.00 -0.92 2.19
C TYR A 220 -17.02 -2.04 2.58
N PHE A 221 -16.00 -1.77 3.39
CA PHE A 221 -15.05 -2.78 3.89
C PHE A 221 -15.49 -3.34 5.24
N VAL A 222 -16.22 -4.47 5.19
CA VAL A 222 -16.95 -5.00 6.36
C VAL A 222 -16.17 -6.02 7.19
N ALA A 223 -15.07 -6.57 6.67
CA ALA A 223 -14.21 -7.47 7.45
C ALA A 223 -12.75 -7.40 6.98
N PRO A 224 -11.77 -7.62 7.88
CA PRO A 224 -11.94 -7.85 9.33
C PRO A 224 -12.36 -6.57 10.08
N ASP A 225 -12.86 -6.72 11.32
CA ASP A 225 -13.12 -5.61 12.25
C ASP A 225 -12.26 -5.80 13.53
N PRO A 226 -11.35 -4.87 13.88
CA PRO A 226 -11.01 -3.66 13.12
C PRO A 226 -10.34 -3.98 11.78
N PHE A 227 -10.59 -3.11 10.79
CA PHE A 227 -10.00 -3.24 9.47
C PHE A 227 -8.49 -3.01 9.50
N TYR A 228 -7.81 -3.47 8.45
CA TYR A 228 -6.38 -3.29 8.29
C TYR A 228 -6.00 -1.81 8.28
N ASN A 229 -4.85 -1.51 8.88
CA ASN A 229 -4.31 -0.16 9.00
C ASN A 229 -3.10 0.08 8.08
N LEU A 230 -2.73 -0.93 7.27
CA LEU A 230 -1.64 -0.87 6.30
C LEU A 230 -2.15 -1.43 4.96
N ALA A 231 -1.92 -0.69 3.88
CA ALA A 231 -2.07 -1.16 2.51
C ALA A 231 -0.67 -1.24 1.90
N LEU A 232 -0.36 -2.38 1.32
CA LEU A 232 0.81 -2.59 0.49
C LEU A 232 0.36 -2.36 -0.95
N THR A 233 0.85 -1.29 -1.57
CA THR A 233 0.65 -1.12 -3.00
C THR A 233 1.91 -1.53 -3.73
N SER A 234 1.77 -2.48 -4.64
CA SER A 234 2.87 -2.91 -5.48
C SER A 234 2.49 -2.76 -6.94
N GLY A 235 3.49 -2.59 -7.80
CA GLY A 235 3.23 -2.39 -9.21
C GLY A 235 4.47 -2.54 -10.07
N ASP A 236 4.22 -2.60 -11.36
CA ASP A 236 5.22 -2.49 -12.41
C ASP A 236 5.11 -1.13 -13.08
N PHE A 237 6.17 -0.69 -13.75
CA PHE A 237 6.10 0.43 -14.68
C PHE A 237 6.83 0.12 -15.97
N GLU A 238 6.35 0.76 -17.03
CA GLU A 238 7.03 0.82 -18.30
C GLU A 238 8.40 1.51 -18.19
N LYS A 239 9.27 1.20 -19.14
CA LYS A 239 10.62 1.77 -19.18
C LYS A 239 10.56 3.28 -19.37
N PHE A 240 11.30 3.99 -18.53
CA PHE A 240 11.53 5.42 -18.66
C PHE A 240 12.97 5.80 -18.32
N THR A 241 13.38 7.04 -18.59
CA THR A 241 14.74 7.53 -18.31
C THR A 241 14.71 8.47 -17.13
N VAL A 242 15.58 8.23 -16.15
CA VAL A 242 15.73 9.12 -14.99
C VAL A 242 16.72 10.22 -15.34
N GLU A 243 16.23 11.45 -15.39
CA GLU A 243 17.04 12.65 -15.64
C GLU A 243 16.57 13.77 -14.72
N ALA A 244 17.50 14.48 -14.09
CA ALA A 244 17.19 15.60 -13.20
C ALA A 244 16.48 16.72 -13.96
N ASP A 245 15.60 17.44 -13.28
CA ASP A 245 14.80 18.54 -13.83
C ASP A 245 13.88 18.13 -14.99
N THR A 246 13.55 16.84 -15.08
CA THR A 246 12.63 16.29 -16.08
C THR A 246 11.34 15.79 -15.47
N ARG A 247 10.38 15.52 -16.35
CA ARG A 247 9.07 15.02 -15.99
C ARG A 247 8.51 14.20 -17.14
N GLN A 248 7.78 13.17 -16.76
CA GLN A 248 7.33 12.15 -17.69
C GLN A 248 6.05 11.51 -17.22
N ALA A 249 5.25 11.10 -18.20
CA ALA A 249 4.11 10.24 -17.96
C ALA A 249 4.59 8.79 -17.91
N VAL A 250 4.17 8.08 -16.88
CA VAL A 250 4.46 6.67 -16.66
C VAL A 250 3.11 5.96 -16.44
N SER A 251 3.02 4.72 -16.89
CA SER A 251 1.86 3.86 -16.64
C SER A 251 2.32 2.47 -16.26
N GLY A 252 1.43 1.76 -15.61
CA GLY A 252 1.68 0.39 -15.18
C GLY A 252 0.47 -0.21 -14.48
N LYS A 253 0.71 -1.35 -13.85
CA LYS A 253 -0.27 -2.07 -13.06
C LYS A 253 -0.07 -1.79 -11.58
N ILE A 254 -1.17 -1.88 -10.83
CA ILE A 254 -1.15 -1.75 -9.39
C ILE A 254 -1.93 -2.91 -8.77
N GLY A 255 -1.36 -3.49 -7.73
CA GLY A 255 -2.02 -4.38 -6.79
C GLY A 255 -2.07 -3.70 -5.43
N ILE A 256 -3.21 -3.84 -4.73
CA ILE A 256 -3.41 -3.34 -3.38
C ILE A 256 -3.75 -4.52 -2.49
N GLU A 257 -2.84 -4.83 -1.58
CA GLU A 257 -3.06 -5.82 -0.52
C GLU A 257 -3.17 -5.09 0.81
N PHE A 258 -3.97 -5.62 1.73
CA PHE A 258 -4.07 -5.07 3.07
C PHE A 258 -3.34 -5.95 4.07
N ASN A 259 -2.73 -5.38 5.10
CA ASN A 259 -2.03 -6.17 6.11
C ASN A 259 -2.23 -5.60 7.51
N LYS A 260 -2.14 -6.47 8.53
CA LYS A 260 -2.05 -6.01 9.92
C LYS A 260 -0.61 -5.59 10.16
N VAL A 261 -0.43 -4.37 10.68
CA VAL A 261 0.86 -4.01 11.27
C VAL A 261 1.18 -5.05 12.35
N PRO A 262 2.31 -5.78 12.25
CA PRO A 262 2.72 -6.69 13.32
C PRO A 262 2.75 -5.91 14.63
N GLU A 263 2.07 -6.43 15.66
CA GLU A 263 2.05 -5.78 16.97
C GLU A 263 3.47 -5.38 17.38
N PRO A 264 3.71 -4.14 17.85
CA PRO A 264 5.06 -3.67 18.06
C PRO A 264 5.80 -4.61 19.00
N ALA A 265 7.04 -4.94 18.64
CA ALA A 265 7.93 -5.84 19.39
C ALA A 265 8.09 -5.46 20.86
N THR A 266 7.65 -4.26 21.27
CA THR A 266 7.53 -3.82 22.67
C THR A 266 6.63 -4.73 23.51
N LEU A 267 5.54 -5.31 22.98
CA LEU A 267 4.71 -6.28 23.70
C LEU A 267 5.45 -7.61 23.90
N ALA A 268 6.13 -8.09 22.86
CA ALA A 268 6.99 -9.27 22.97
C ALA A 268 8.17 -9.03 23.93
N LEU A 269 8.79 -7.85 23.89
CA LEU A 269 9.89 -7.45 24.76
C LEU A 269 9.43 -7.25 26.21
N PHE A 270 8.22 -6.74 26.42
CA PHE A 270 7.58 -6.64 27.73
C PHE A 270 7.28 -8.03 28.29
N GLY A 271 6.74 -8.95 27.47
CA GLY A 271 6.54 -10.36 27.83
C GLY A 271 7.84 -11.08 28.18
N LEU A 272 8.90 -10.87 27.38
CA LEU A 272 10.24 -11.40 27.65
C LEU A 272 10.86 -10.77 28.90
N GLY A 273 10.63 -9.48 29.14
CA GLY A 273 11.03 -8.78 30.36
C GLY A 273 10.37 -9.36 31.60
N LEU A 274 9.06 -9.63 31.55
CA LEU A 274 8.30 -10.28 32.62
C LEU A 274 8.77 -11.72 32.87
N ALA A 275 9.00 -12.51 31.81
CA ALA A 275 9.52 -13.86 31.91
C ALA A 275 10.94 -13.89 32.52
N GLY A 276 11.79 -12.93 32.12
CA GLY A 276 13.11 -12.71 32.70
C GLY A 276 13.06 -12.39 34.20
N MET A 277 12.16 -11.48 34.61
CA MET A 277 11.96 -11.13 36.02
C MET A 277 11.42 -12.31 36.85
N ALA A 278 10.47 -13.08 36.32
CA ALA A 278 9.96 -14.29 36.97
C ALA A 278 11.05 -15.37 37.14
N GLY A 279 11.93 -15.53 36.15
CA GLY A 279 13.09 -16.41 36.24
C GLY A 279 14.08 -15.99 37.33
N VAL A 280 14.34 -14.69 37.47
CA VAL A 280 15.19 -14.14 38.54
C VAL A 280 14.55 -14.31 39.93
N ALA A 281 13.25 -14.05 40.05
CA ALA A 281 12.51 -14.21 41.31
C ALA A 281 12.53 -15.67 41.80
N ARG A 282 12.29 -16.65 40.90
CA ARG A 282 12.37 -18.09 41.22
C ARG A 282 13.77 -18.52 41.66
N ARG A 283 14.82 -17.99 41.04
CA ARG A 283 16.21 -18.27 41.45
C ARG A 283 16.53 -17.74 42.85
N LYS A 284 15.98 -16.57 43.22
CA LYS A 284 16.15 -16.01 44.57
C LYS A 284 15.38 -16.82 45.62
N ALA A 285 14.14 -17.23 45.33
CA ALA A 285 13.34 -18.06 46.23
C ALA A 285 14.01 -19.41 46.54
N LYS A 286 14.60 -20.07 45.55
CA LYS A 286 15.32 -21.35 45.73
C LYS A 286 16.65 -21.22 46.49
N LYS A 287 17.16 -20.00 46.68
CA LYS A 287 18.41 -19.72 47.42
C LYS A 287 18.16 -19.33 48.88
N GLN A 288 16.89 -19.11 49.25
CA GLN A 288 16.43 -18.76 50.61
C GLN A 288 15.66 -19.90 51.29
N ALA A 289 15.45 -21.03 50.59
CA ALA A 289 15.02 -22.32 51.14
C ALA A 289 16.22 -23.27 51.19
#